data_AF-A0A2H1VT70-F1
#
_entry.id   AF-A0A2H1VT70-F1
#
_cell.length_a   1.000
_cell.length_b   1.000
_cell.length_c   1.000
_cell.angle_alpha   90.00
_cell.angle_beta   90.00
_cell.angle_gamma   90.00
#
_symmetry.space_group_name_H-M   'P 1'
#
loop_
_entity.id
_entity.type
_entity.pdbx_description
1 polymer ?
#
loop_
_entity_poly.entity_id
_entity_poly.type
_entity_poly.pdbx_seq_one_letter_code
_entity_poly.pdbx_strand_id
1 'polypeptide(L)'
;FQPVLDRVACQVFDSGADIHEIPVGFPSAVFPRNKFLQELFRTYIKTHMKVFHNVATKHYMKATDVFHHTPCRAPGLFLVSKTDLVGAEKRSRSVHDSWVRSGIKCNFKCWDKSPHVLHYIHHPEEYKQALYSHMRQCGLLKD
;
A
#
# COMPACT_ATOMS: atom_id res chain seq x y z
N PHE A 1 6.17 16.49 16.42
CA PHE A 1 5.22 15.45 15.95
C PHE A 1 5.38 14.10 16.65
N GLN A 2 6.55 13.75 17.22
CA GLN A 2 6.75 12.49 17.94
C GLN A 2 5.65 12.16 18.98
N PRO A 3 5.16 13.12 19.79
CA PRO A 3 4.08 12.83 20.74
C PRO A 3 2.77 12.35 20.11
N VAL A 4 2.53 12.61 18.82
CA VAL A 4 1.37 12.08 18.09
C VAL A 4 1.64 10.65 17.62
N LEU A 5 2.85 10.40 17.09
CA LEU A 5 3.25 9.09 16.56
C LEU A 5 3.34 8.03 17.66
N ASP A 6 3.77 8.41 18.87
CA ASP A 6 3.88 7.50 20.02
C ASP A 6 2.52 6.98 20.50
N ARG A 7 1.41 7.60 20.09
CA ARG A 7 0.05 7.16 20.41
C ARG A 7 -0.51 6.18 19.38
N VAL A 8 0.18 5.95 18.27
CA VAL A 8 -0.25 4.98 17.26
C VAL A 8 0.07 3.59 17.79
N ALA A 9 -0.97 2.79 18.01
CA ALA A 9 -0.81 1.44 18.56
C ALA A 9 -0.46 0.40 17.49
N CYS A 10 -1.00 0.55 16.27
CA CYS A 10 -0.68 -0.27 15.11
C CYS A 10 -1.06 0.46 13.81
N GLN A 11 -0.58 -0.03 12.68
CA GLN A 11 -0.83 0.50 11.34
C GLN A 11 -1.34 -0.62 10.43
N VAL A 12 -2.37 -0.35 9.62
CA VAL A 12 -2.90 -1.31 8.65
C VAL A 12 -2.93 -0.66 7.27
N PHE A 13 -2.31 -1.30 6.30
CA PHE A 13 -2.28 -0.89 4.90
C PHE A 13 -3.00 -1.93 4.06
N ASP A 14 -4.21 -1.60 3.61
CA ASP A 14 -4.92 -2.35 2.58
C ASP A 14 -4.59 -1.77 1.22
N SER A 15 -3.89 -2.55 0.39
CA SER A 15 -3.54 -2.16 -0.97
C SER A 15 -2.74 -0.85 -1.05
N GLY A 16 -1.71 -0.70 -0.20
CA GLY A 16 -0.89 0.52 -0.13
C GLY A 16 -0.31 0.93 -1.47
N ALA A 17 -0.74 2.07 -2.01
CA ALA A 17 -0.33 2.55 -3.33
C ALA A 17 1.04 3.23 -3.29
N ASP A 18 1.93 2.83 -4.20
CA ASP A 18 3.21 3.49 -4.44
C ASP A 18 3.12 4.35 -5.71
N ILE A 19 3.67 5.57 -5.64
CA ILE A 19 3.63 6.51 -6.77
C ILE A 19 4.19 5.91 -8.07
N HIS A 20 5.15 4.98 -7.96
CA HIS A 20 5.78 4.33 -9.09
C HIS A 20 4.86 3.30 -9.79
N GLU A 21 3.85 2.79 -9.09
CA GLU A 21 2.90 1.80 -9.62
C GLU A 21 1.67 2.47 -10.24
N ILE A 22 1.37 3.74 -9.88
CA ILE A 22 0.23 4.49 -10.43
C ILE A 22 0.20 4.50 -11.98
N PRO A 23 1.29 4.76 -12.71
CA PRO A 23 1.27 4.74 -14.19
C PRO A 23 1.06 3.34 -14.79
N VAL A 24 1.08 2.28 -13.99
CA VAL A 24 0.88 0.90 -14.44
C VAL A 24 -0.48 0.38 -14.00
N GLY A 25 -0.78 0.44 -12.71
CA GLY A 25 -1.99 -0.09 -12.13
C GLY A 25 -3.23 0.71 -12.53
N PHE A 26 -3.15 2.05 -12.53
CA PHE A 26 -4.33 2.87 -12.80
C PHE A 26 -4.85 2.72 -14.24
N PRO A 27 -4.00 2.75 -15.30
CA PRO A 27 -4.47 2.44 -16.64
C PRO A 27 -5.06 1.03 -16.78
N SER A 28 -4.48 0.05 -16.09
CA SER A 28 -4.98 -1.33 -16.13
C SER A 28 -6.34 -1.47 -15.49
N ALA A 29 -6.62 -0.69 -14.43
CA ALA A 29 -7.94 -0.66 -13.78
C ALA A 29 -9.00 0.03 -14.63
N VAL A 30 -8.66 1.15 -15.29
CA VAL A 30 -9.61 1.92 -16.10
C VAL A 30 -9.89 1.24 -17.45
N PHE A 31 -8.88 0.65 -18.08
CA PHE A 31 -8.98 0.05 -19.42
C PHE A 31 -8.60 -1.44 -19.42
N PRO A 32 -9.26 -2.32 -18.65
CA PRO A 32 -8.78 -3.68 -18.36
C PRO A 32 -8.56 -4.57 -19.60
N ARG A 33 -9.26 -4.28 -20.70
CA ARG A 33 -9.22 -5.07 -21.94
C ARG A 33 -8.63 -4.34 -23.14
N ASN A 34 -8.18 -3.08 -22.98
CA ASN A 34 -7.68 -2.27 -24.09
C ASN A 34 -6.22 -1.84 -23.86
N LYS A 35 -5.28 -2.62 -24.42
CA LYS A 35 -3.84 -2.39 -24.25
C LYS A 35 -3.35 -1.08 -24.87
N PHE A 36 -3.95 -0.66 -25.97
CA PHE A 36 -3.62 0.61 -26.61
C PHE A 36 -3.98 1.79 -25.69
N LEU A 37 -5.20 1.81 -25.15
CA LEU A 37 -5.62 2.85 -24.21
C LEU A 37 -4.85 2.79 -22.88
N GLN A 38 -4.44 1.60 -22.42
CA GLN A 38 -3.54 1.48 -21.26
C GLN A 38 -2.20 2.21 -21.49
N GLU A 39 -1.57 2.03 -22.66
CA GLU A 39 -0.28 2.67 -22.96
C GLU A 39 -0.42 4.19 -23.17
N LEU A 40 -1.47 4.62 -23.87
CA LEU A 40 -1.76 6.04 -24.04
C LEU A 40 -1.97 6.71 -22.67
N PHE A 41 -2.75 6.09 -21.80
CA PHE A 41 -3.06 6.66 -20.49
C PHE A 41 -1.84 6.61 -19.54
N ARG A 42 -1.02 5.56 -19.61
CA ARG A 42 0.28 5.51 -18.93
C ARG A 42 1.18 6.67 -19.34
N THR A 43 1.28 6.96 -20.63
CA THR A 43 2.08 8.07 -21.16
C THR A 43 1.54 9.40 -20.67
N TYR A 44 0.21 9.57 -20.68
CA TYR A 44 -0.44 10.75 -20.11
C TYR A 44 -0.10 10.92 -18.62
N ILE A 45 -0.26 9.88 -17.79
CA ILE A 45 0.02 9.95 -16.35
C ILE A 45 1.47 10.35 -16.09
N LYS A 46 2.44 9.70 -16.76
CA LYS A 46 3.87 10.04 -16.63
C LYS A 46 4.14 11.49 -17.00
N THR A 47 3.53 11.97 -18.09
CA THR A 47 3.67 13.36 -18.55
C THR A 47 3.04 14.33 -17.56
N HIS A 48 1.83 14.06 -17.10
CA HIS A 48 1.13 14.84 -16.09
C HIS A 48 1.98 14.96 -14.82
N MET A 49 2.49 13.85 -14.30
CA MET A 49 3.35 13.85 -13.11
C MET A 49 4.65 14.65 -13.31
N LYS A 50 5.22 14.65 -14.52
CA LYS A 50 6.39 15.46 -14.83
C LYS A 50 6.06 16.95 -14.88
N VAL A 51 5.00 17.32 -15.60
CA VAL A 51 4.57 18.72 -15.76
C VAL A 51 4.15 19.34 -14.43
N PHE A 52 3.39 18.59 -13.63
CA PHE A 52 2.89 19.06 -12.34
C PHE A 52 3.83 18.72 -11.18
N HIS A 53 5.12 18.50 -11.43
CA HIS A 53 6.06 18.08 -10.39
C HIS A 53 6.11 19.04 -9.20
N ASN A 54 6.28 20.33 -9.49
CA ASN A 54 6.40 21.36 -8.46
C ASN A 54 5.08 21.68 -7.76
N VAL A 55 3.94 21.27 -8.33
CA VAL A 55 2.60 21.54 -7.82
C VAL A 55 2.07 20.38 -6.98
N ALA A 56 2.24 19.14 -7.44
CA ALA A 56 1.65 17.96 -6.81
C ALA A 56 2.63 16.80 -6.65
N THR A 57 3.35 16.40 -7.71
CA THR A 57 4.07 15.11 -7.71
C THR A 57 5.17 15.02 -6.68
N LYS A 58 5.87 16.13 -6.37
CA LYS A 58 6.87 16.16 -5.30
C LYS A 58 6.29 15.74 -3.93
N HIS A 59 5.01 16.03 -3.67
CA HIS A 59 4.35 15.66 -2.43
C HIS A 59 4.04 14.17 -2.39
N TYR A 60 3.59 13.58 -3.50
CA TYR A 60 3.41 12.13 -3.61
C TYR A 60 4.74 11.38 -3.48
N MET A 61 5.81 11.89 -4.11
CA MET A 61 7.15 11.29 -3.97
C MET A 61 7.62 11.34 -2.52
N LYS A 62 7.39 12.46 -1.82
CA LYS A 62 7.72 12.55 -0.40
C LYS A 62 6.87 11.63 0.47
N ALA A 63 5.58 11.48 0.16
CA ALA A 63 4.71 10.54 0.85
C ALA A 63 5.17 9.08 0.64
N THR A 64 5.57 8.71 -0.58
CA THR A 64 6.19 7.40 -0.85
C THR A 64 7.48 7.23 -0.05
N ASP A 65 8.39 8.21 -0.05
CA ASP A 65 9.61 8.15 0.75
C ASP A 65 9.32 7.94 2.25
N VAL A 66 8.37 8.69 2.80
CA VAL A 66 7.92 8.52 4.19
C VAL A 66 7.28 7.14 4.40
N PHE A 67 6.55 6.60 3.44
CA PHE A 67 5.99 5.26 3.55
C PHE A 67 7.08 4.18 3.58
N HIS A 68 8.14 4.30 2.77
CA HIS A 68 9.29 3.37 2.80
C HIS A 68 10.18 3.54 4.04
N HIS A 69 10.24 4.76 4.60
CA HIS A 69 11.07 5.16 5.73
C HIS A 69 10.24 5.79 6.85
N THR A 70 9.22 5.07 7.32
CA THR A 70 8.23 5.65 8.24
C THR A 70 8.85 6.12 9.56
N PRO A 71 8.49 7.33 10.05
CA PRO A 71 8.84 7.75 11.41
C PRO A 71 7.98 7.06 12.47
N CYS A 72 6.84 6.45 12.09
CA CYS A 72 5.98 5.74 13.01
C CYS A 72 6.57 4.36 13.34
N ARG A 73 6.78 4.08 14.63
CA ARG A 73 7.41 2.84 15.11
C ARG A 73 6.42 1.77 15.53
N ALA A 74 5.12 2.06 15.40
CA ALA A 74 4.05 1.12 15.70
C ALA A 74 4.07 -0.07 14.75
N PRO A 75 3.69 -1.28 15.21
CA PRO A 75 3.60 -2.46 14.35
C PRO A 75 2.73 -2.24 13.11
N GLY A 76 3.09 -2.86 11.99
CA GLY A 76 2.39 -2.74 10.71
C GLY A 76 1.74 -4.04 10.22
N LEU A 77 0.61 -3.94 9.54
CA LEU A 77 -0.01 -5.02 8.78
C LEU A 77 -0.16 -4.58 7.32
N PHE A 78 0.37 -5.40 6.41
CA PHE A 78 0.24 -5.20 4.97
C PHE A 78 -0.72 -6.26 4.41
N LEU A 79 -1.79 -5.80 3.77
CA LEU A 79 -2.81 -6.61 3.12
C LEU A 79 -2.74 -6.34 1.61
N VAL A 80 -2.38 -7.36 0.83
CA VAL A 80 -2.07 -7.20 -0.61
C VAL A 80 -2.59 -8.36 -1.46
N SER A 81 -2.60 -8.20 -2.78
CA SER A 81 -2.84 -9.29 -3.73
C SER A 81 -1.81 -9.34 -4.84
N LYS A 82 -1.50 -10.56 -5.32
CA LYS A 82 -0.68 -10.79 -6.51
C LYS A 82 -1.26 -10.16 -7.78
N THR A 83 -2.57 -9.92 -7.82
CA THR A 83 -3.25 -9.30 -8.97
C THR A 83 -3.49 -7.80 -8.83
N ASP A 84 -3.20 -7.20 -7.68
CA ASP A 84 -3.28 -5.76 -7.51
C ASP A 84 -2.04 -5.10 -8.13
N LEU A 85 -2.25 -4.34 -9.21
CA LEU A 85 -1.17 -3.62 -9.90
C LEU A 85 -0.96 -2.20 -9.36
N VAL A 86 -1.83 -1.69 -8.49
CA VAL A 86 -1.71 -0.37 -7.86
C VAL A 86 -1.02 -0.53 -6.50
N GLY A 87 -1.49 -1.46 -5.67
CA GLY A 87 -0.87 -1.88 -4.40
C GLY A 87 0.12 -3.04 -4.57
N ALA A 88 0.95 -2.98 -5.63
CA ALA A 88 1.72 -4.12 -6.13
C ALA A 88 2.49 -4.87 -5.04
N GLU A 89 2.35 -6.21 -5.00
CA GLU A 89 2.97 -7.07 -3.98
C GLU A 89 4.46 -6.78 -3.83
N LYS A 90 5.19 -6.67 -4.96
CA LYS A 90 6.64 -6.43 -4.95
C LYS A 90 7.01 -5.14 -4.20
N ARG A 91 6.24 -4.07 -4.40
CA ARG A 91 6.51 -2.78 -3.73
C ARG A 91 6.10 -2.82 -2.27
N SER A 92 4.92 -3.35 -1.97
CA SER A 92 4.46 -3.53 -0.60
C SER A 92 5.42 -4.41 0.21
N ARG A 93 5.97 -5.47 -0.39
CA ARG A 93 6.99 -6.33 0.24
C ARG A 93 8.29 -5.56 0.48
N SER A 94 8.74 -4.73 -0.47
CA SER A 94 9.91 -3.86 -0.26
C SER A 94 9.74 -2.91 0.93
N VAL A 95 8.56 -2.32 1.10
CA VAL A 95 8.23 -1.44 2.24
C VAL A 95 8.24 -2.25 3.54
N HIS A 96 7.51 -3.37 3.55
CA HIS A 96 7.48 -4.30 4.68
C HIS A 96 8.89 -4.68 5.14
N ASP A 97 9.74 -5.12 4.22
CA ASP A 97 11.08 -5.58 4.54
C ASP A 97 11.97 -4.41 5.03
N SER A 98 11.76 -3.19 4.52
CA SER A 98 12.41 -1.97 5.03
C SER A 98 12.04 -1.70 6.49
N TRP A 99 10.76 -1.83 6.82
CA TRP A 99 10.25 -1.61 8.17
C TRP A 99 10.76 -2.66 9.15
N VAL A 100 10.76 -3.94 8.73
CA VAL A 100 11.31 -5.05 9.52
C VAL A 100 12.80 -4.86 9.77
N ARG A 101 13.60 -4.52 8.74
CA ARG A 101 15.04 -4.20 8.90
C ARG A 101 15.26 -3.03 9.85
N SER A 102 14.32 -2.08 9.86
CA SER A 102 14.38 -0.94 10.75
C SER A 102 13.95 -1.27 12.18
N GLY A 103 13.53 -2.49 12.48
CA GLY A 103 13.11 -2.95 13.82
C GLY A 103 11.61 -2.79 14.12
N ILE A 104 10.77 -2.56 13.11
CA ILE A 104 9.31 -2.49 13.27
C ILE A 104 8.72 -3.88 13.09
N LYS A 105 7.88 -4.32 14.03
CA LYS A 105 7.14 -5.60 13.90
C LYS A 105 6.11 -5.48 12.78
N CYS A 106 6.21 -6.31 11.76
CA CYS A 106 5.27 -6.27 10.64
C CYS A 106 4.70 -7.66 10.32
N ASN A 107 3.43 -7.68 9.94
CA ASN A 107 2.73 -8.83 9.37
C ASN A 107 2.42 -8.57 7.89
N PHE A 108 2.39 -9.64 7.10
CA PHE A 108 2.14 -9.55 5.66
C PHE A 108 1.17 -10.64 5.21
N LYS A 109 0.02 -10.26 4.65
CA LYS A 109 -0.96 -11.18 4.05
C LYS A 109 -1.07 -10.87 2.56
N CYS A 110 -0.81 -11.88 1.73
CA CYS A 110 -0.93 -11.80 0.28
C CYS A 110 -1.97 -12.82 -0.20
N TRP A 111 -3.00 -12.36 -0.91
CA TRP A 111 -3.94 -13.22 -1.62
C TRP A 111 -3.52 -13.45 -3.06
N ASP A 112 -3.81 -14.64 -3.60
CA ASP A 112 -3.56 -14.92 -5.01
C ASP A 112 -4.35 -14.01 -5.94
N LYS A 113 -5.59 -13.65 -5.56
CA LYS A 113 -6.45 -12.80 -6.37
C LYS A 113 -7.45 -12.01 -5.55
N SER A 114 -7.35 -10.69 -5.61
CA SER A 114 -8.38 -9.73 -5.25
C SER A 114 -8.08 -8.39 -5.93
N PRO A 115 -9.10 -7.62 -6.34
CA PRO A 115 -8.89 -6.28 -6.86
C PRO A 115 -8.32 -5.34 -5.80
N HIS A 116 -7.65 -4.27 -6.28
CA HIS A 116 -7.19 -3.15 -5.46
C HIS A 116 -8.29 -2.67 -4.52
N VAL A 117 -7.98 -2.53 -3.23
CA VAL A 117 -8.87 -2.08 -2.13
C VAL A 117 -10.15 -2.90 -1.90
N LEU A 118 -10.30 -4.07 -2.52
CA LEU A 118 -11.47 -4.94 -2.37
C LEU A 118 -11.15 -6.25 -1.64
N HIS A 119 -10.03 -6.30 -0.90
CA HIS A 119 -9.56 -7.52 -0.25
C HIS A 119 -10.56 -8.07 0.77
N TYR A 120 -11.16 -7.20 1.60
CA TYR A 120 -12.20 -7.59 2.56
C TYR A 120 -13.44 -8.17 1.88
N ILE A 121 -13.88 -7.58 0.76
CA ILE A 121 -15.08 -8.01 0.04
C ILE A 121 -14.89 -9.41 -0.53
N HIS A 122 -13.69 -9.70 -1.05
CA HIS A 122 -13.39 -10.99 -1.68
C HIS A 122 -12.98 -12.08 -0.68
N HIS A 123 -12.34 -11.71 0.44
CA HIS A 123 -11.77 -12.66 1.41
C HIS A 123 -12.12 -12.28 2.86
N PRO A 124 -13.41 -12.14 3.21
CA PRO A 124 -13.83 -11.52 4.48
C PRO A 124 -13.31 -12.26 5.72
N GLU A 125 -13.33 -13.59 5.71
CA GLU A 125 -12.88 -14.38 6.85
C GLU A 125 -11.37 -14.28 7.06
N GLU A 126 -10.58 -14.49 6.00
CA GLU A 126 -9.12 -14.37 6.07
C GLU A 126 -8.68 -12.93 6.38
N TYR A 127 -9.38 -11.93 5.85
CA TYR A 127 -9.11 -10.52 6.13
C TYR A 127 -9.35 -10.22 7.61
N LYS A 128 -10.52 -10.59 8.16
CA LYS A 128 -10.82 -10.41 9.59
C LYS A 128 -9.82 -11.16 10.46
N GLN A 129 -9.46 -12.38 10.08
CA GLN A 129 -8.47 -13.16 10.81
C GLN A 129 -7.12 -12.44 10.86
N ALA A 130 -6.60 -11.97 9.72
CA ALA A 130 -5.33 -11.23 9.66
C ALA A 130 -5.38 -9.94 10.49
N LEU A 131 -6.46 -9.17 10.35
CA LEU A 131 -6.67 -7.92 11.07
C LEU A 131 -6.75 -8.14 12.58
N TYR A 132 -7.64 -9.02 13.05
CA TYR A 132 -7.85 -9.25 14.47
C TYR A 132 -6.63 -9.92 15.13
N SER A 133 -5.94 -10.80 14.42
CA SER A 133 -4.68 -11.37 14.92
C SER A 133 -3.63 -10.28 15.12
N HIS A 134 -3.48 -9.37 14.16
CA HIS A 134 -2.56 -8.23 14.29
C HIS A 134 -2.97 -7.29 15.45
N MET A 135 -4.25 -6.96 15.57
CA MET A 135 -4.75 -6.10 16.65
C MET A 135 -4.54 -6.72 18.03
N ARG A 136 -4.74 -8.04 18.19
CA ARG A 136 -4.43 -8.77 19.44
C ARG A 136 -2.94 -8.72 19.77
N GLN A 137 -2.06 -8.96 18.78
CA GLN A 137 -0.61 -8.84 18.97
C GLN A 137 -0.16 -7.43 19.40
N CYS A 138 -0.95 -6.41 19.05
CA CYS A 138 -0.72 -5.03 19.47
C CYS A 138 -1.44 -4.65 20.78
N GLY A 139 -2.11 -5.59 21.45
CA GLY A 139 -2.83 -5.36 22.71
C GLY A 139 -4.13 -4.57 22.57
N LEU A 140 -4.67 -4.44 21.36
CA LEU A 140 -5.88 -3.65 21.09
C LEU A 140 -7.19 -4.45 21.24
N LEU A 141 -7.11 -5.78 21.15
CA LEU A 141 -8.24 -6.67 21.35
C LEU A 141 -7.87 -7.70 22.43
N LYS A 142 -8.84 -8.06 23.26
CA LYS A 142 -8.75 -9.18 24.21
C LYS A 142 -9.16 -10.48 23.52
N ASP A 143 -8.75 -11.59 24.10
CA ASP A 143 -9.19 -12.94 23.71
C ASP A 143 -10.68 -13.17 24.02
#